data_AF-A0A0C2D8Q3-F1
#
_entry.id   AF-A0A0C2D8Q3-F1
#
_cell.length_a   1.000
_cell.length_b   1.000
_cell.length_c   1.000
_cell.angle_alpha   90.00
_cell.angle_beta   90.00
_cell.angle_gamma   90.00
#
_symmetry.space_group_name_H-M   'P 1'
#
loop_
_entity.id
_entity.type
_entity.pdbx_description
1 polymer ?
#
loop_
_entity_poly.entity_id
_entity_poly.type
_entity_poly.pdbx_seq_one_letter_code
_entity_poly.pdbx_strand_id
1 'polypeptide(L)'
;MIKRKFEDGSMKDVDSDSLKCLVFLSGLTDPSHSETRLRLLNQLNRLNESDPAPLLDDFINECETFVTLRTDNRAIESKEVNAAYKKKPAKEDKKHPYSPSKCFRYRH
;
A
#
# COMPACT_ATOMS: atom_id res chain seq x y z
N MET A 1 -21.19 -3.10 -22.25
CA MET A 1 -20.58 -3.13 -23.60
C MET A 1 -19.08 -3.32 -23.43
N ILE A 2 -18.61 -4.57 -23.42
CA ILE A 2 -17.18 -4.87 -23.33
C ILE A 2 -16.61 -4.61 -24.73
N LYS A 3 -15.72 -3.62 -24.83
CA LYS A 3 -15.09 -3.22 -26.09
C LYS A 3 -14.19 -4.38 -26.53
N ARG A 4 -14.65 -5.21 -27.47
CA ARG A 4 -13.81 -6.22 -28.17
C ARG A 4 -12.69 -5.47 -28.90
N LYS A 5 -11.51 -5.41 -28.28
CA LYS A 5 -10.29 -4.85 -28.86
C LYS A 5 -9.22 -5.91 -29.12
N PHE A 6 -9.57 -7.18 -28.96
CA PHE A 6 -8.68 -8.32 -29.12
C PHE A 6 -8.98 -9.16 -30.38
N GLU A 7 -9.64 -8.59 -31.39
CA GLU A 7 -10.07 -9.36 -32.58
C GLU A 7 -8.98 -9.47 -33.66
N ASP A 8 -7.79 -8.91 -33.45
CA ASP A 8 -6.67 -8.95 -34.43
C ASP A 8 -5.33 -9.39 -33.82
N GLY A 9 -5.36 -10.07 -32.66
CA GLY A 9 -4.18 -10.74 -32.11
C GLY A 9 -4.06 -12.12 -32.74
N SER A 10 -3.08 -12.32 -33.61
CA SER A 10 -2.75 -13.65 -34.11
C SER A 10 -2.26 -14.51 -32.93
N MET A 11 -2.92 -15.64 -32.68
CA MET A 11 -2.54 -16.60 -31.63
C MET A 11 -1.10 -17.15 -31.81
N LYS A 12 -0.49 -16.89 -32.97
CA LYS A 12 0.88 -17.28 -33.30
C LYS A 12 1.94 -16.42 -32.60
N ASP A 13 1.55 -15.25 -32.11
CA ASP A 13 2.45 -14.26 -31.51
C ASP A 13 2.46 -14.32 -29.96
N VAL A 14 1.72 -15.27 -29.38
CA VAL A 14 1.74 -15.51 -27.92
C VAL A 14 2.91 -16.43 -27.60
N ASP A 15 3.90 -15.88 -26.89
CA ASP A 15 5.04 -16.64 -26.40
C ASP A 15 4.62 -17.74 -25.40
N SER A 16 5.39 -18.84 -25.36
CA SER A 16 5.11 -19.98 -24.49
C SER A 16 5.07 -19.61 -23.00
N ASP A 17 5.91 -18.68 -22.56
CA ASP A 17 5.97 -18.21 -21.17
C ASP A 17 4.80 -17.29 -20.87
N SER A 18 4.40 -16.43 -21.81
CA SER A 18 3.17 -15.64 -21.69
C SER A 18 1.93 -16.52 -21.52
N LEU A 19 1.86 -17.63 -22.26
CA LEU A 19 0.79 -18.62 -22.12
C LEU A 19 0.83 -19.34 -20.75
N LYS A 20 2.02 -19.75 -20.28
CA LYS A 20 2.19 -20.37 -18.95
C LYS A 20 1.71 -19.41 -17.84
N CYS A 21 2.06 -18.13 -17.91
CA CYS A 21 1.61 -17.11 -16.98
C CYS A 21 0.08 -16.99 -16.98
N LEU A 22 -0.56 -16.97 -18.15
CA LEU A 22 -2.01 -16.92 -18.24
C LEU A 22 -2.69 -18.16 -17.64
N VAL A 23 -2.16 -19.35 -17.92
CA VAL A 23 -2.66 -20.61 -17.34
C VAL A 23 -2.50 -20.60 -15.82
N PHE A 24 -1.36 -20.17 -15.30
CA PHE A 24 -1.11 -20.03 -13.87
C PHE A 24 -2.15 -19.11 -13.21
N LEU A 25 -2.37 -17.92 -13.78
CA LEU A 25 -3.38 -16.98 -13.28
C LEU A 25 -4.80 -17.54 -13.31
N SER A 26 -5.14 -18.30 -14.35
CA SER A 26 -6.45 -18.94 -14.45
C SER A 26 -6.65 -20.02 -13.38
N GLY A 27 -5.56 -20.62 -12.89
CA GLY A 27 -5.56 -21.60 -11.80
C GLY A 27 -5.79 -20.97 -10.42
N LEU A 28 -5.49 -19.68 -10.24
CA LEU A 28 -5.76 -18.94 -9.00
C LEU A 28 -7.26 -18.64 -8.87
N THR A 29 -8.11 -19.65 -8.72
CA THR A 29 -9.58 -19.46 -8.73
C THR A 29 -10.16 -19.04 -7.38
N ASP A 30 -9.45 -19.30 -6.28
CA ASP A 30 -9.91 -19.01 -4.93
C ASP A 30 -10.17 -17.50 -4.73
N PRO A 31 -11.28 -17.11 -4.06
CA PRO A 31 -11.59 -15.70 -3.80
C PRO A 31 -10.52 -14.97 -2.97
N SER A 32 -9.81 -15.69 -2.08
CA SER A 32 -8.74 -15.12 -1.25
C SER A 32 -7.52 -14.65 -2.06
N HIS A 33 -7.40 -15.09 -3.31
CA HIS A 33 -6.38 -14.68 -4.27
C HIS A 33 -6.84 -13.60 -5.25
N SER A 34 -8.06 -13.08 -5.11
CA SER A 34 -8.64 -12.10 -6.04
C SER A 34 -7.76 -10.86 -6.24
N GLU A 35 -7.16 -10.35 -5.18
CA GLU A 35 -6.25 -9.20 -5.24
C GLU A 35 -4.95 -9.53 -6.00
N THR A 36 -4.29 -10.63 -5.64
CA THR A 36 -3.07 -11.10 -6.32
C THR A 36 -3.33 -11.34 -7.80
N ARG A 37 -4.44 -12.02 -8.13
CA ARG A 37 -4.87 -12.27 -9.50
C ARG A 37 -5.08 -10.98 -10.29
N LEU A 38 -5.72 -9.97 -9.69
CA LEU A 38 -5.92 -8.67 -10.33
C LEU A 38 -4.59 -7.92 -10.58
N ARG A 39 -3.65 -7.95 -9.63
CA ARG A 39 -2.33 -7.31 -9.77
C ARG A 39 -1.53 -7.94 -10.91
N LEU A 40 -1.46 -9.26 -10.95
CA LEU A 40 -0.73 -9.99 -11.99
C LEU A 40 -1.39 -9.81 -13.38
N LEU A 41 -2.73 -9.79 -13.47
CA LEU A 41 -3.43 -9.47 -14.71
C LEU A 41 -3.10 -8.05 -15.20
N ASN A 42 -3.01 -7.08 -14.28
CA ASN A 42 -2.61 -5.72 -14.64
C ASN A 42 -1.16 -5.65 -15.11
N GLN A 43 -0.25 -6.48 -14.57
CA GLN A 43 1.11 -6.59 -15.10
C GLN A 43 1.10 -7.15 -16.52
N LEU A 44 0.35 -8.22 -16.79
CA LEU A 44 0.21 -8.77 -18.14
C LEU A 44 -0.34 -7.74 -19.14
N ASN A 45 -1.37 -7.00 -18.75
CA ASN A 45 -2.00 -5.99 -19.61
C ASN A 45 -1.08 -4.80 -19.94
N ARG A 46 0.01 -4.60 -19.19
CA ARG A 46 0.95 -3.50 -19.40
C ARG A 46 2.12 -3.86 -20.30
N LEU A 47 2.30 -5.13 -20.62
CA LEU A 47 3.35 -5.58 -21.53
C LEU A 47 3.07 -5.07 -22.93
N ASN A 48 4.01 -4.32 -23.47
CA ASN A 48 4.04 -3.98 -24.88
C ASN A 48 4.92 -5.00 -25.61
N GLU A 49 4.83 -5.07 -26.94
CA GLU A 49 5.65 -5.99 -27.76
C GLU A 49 7.17 -5.80 -27.56
N SER A 50 7.59 -4.62 -27.09
CA SER A 50 8.98 -4.28 -26.80
C SER A 50 9.45 -4.66 -25.40
N ASP A 51 8.53 -4.99 -24.49
CA ASP A 51 8.87 -5.39 -23.13
C ASP A 51 9.27 -6.88 -23.11
N PRO A 52 10.29 -7.26 -22.31
CA PRO A 52 10.64 -8.67 -22.17
C PRO A 52 9.43 -9.45 -21.66
N ALA A 53 9.21 -10.63 -22.23
CA ALA A 53 8.12 -11.51 -21.81
C ALA A 53 8.26 -11.82 -20.31
N PRO A 54 7.16 -11.73 -19.54
CA PRO A 54 7.18 -12.04 -18.11
C PRO A 54 7.47 -13.51 -17.92
N LEU A 55 8.38 -13.82 -17.02
CA LEU A 55 8.64 -15.21 -16.67
C LEU A 55 7.61 -15.68 -15.65
N LEU A 56 7.27 -16.96 -15.71
CA LEU A 56 6.38 -17.57 -14.72
C LEU A 56 6.94 -17.41 -13.29
N ASP A 57 8.27 -17.46 -13.15
CA ASP A 57 8.96 -17.25 -11.87
C ASP A 57 8.69 -15.86 -11.29
N ASP A 58 8.58 -14.81 -12.12
CA ASP A 58 8.24 -13.46 -11.65
C ASP A 58 6.86 -13.44 -10.99
N PHE A 59 5.91 -14.20 -11.53
CA PHE A 59 4.54 -14.30 -11.03
C PHE A 59 4.48 -15.08 -9.72
N ILE A 60 5.27 -16.15 -9.63
CA ILE A 60 5.43 -16.94 -8.40
C ILE A 60 6.03 -16.06 -7.29
N ASN A 61 7.12 -15.33 -7.59
CA ASN A 61 7.79 -14.45 -6.65
C ASN A 61 6.86 -13.33 -6.14
N GLU A 62 6.04 -12.74 -7.01
CA GLU A 62 5.04 -11.74 -6.61
C GLU A 62 3.96 -12.34 -5.69
N CYS A 63 3.52 -13.58 -5.96
CA CYS A 63 2.60 -14.30 -5.07
C CYS A 63 3.21 -14.53 -3.69
N GLU A 64 4.46 -14.99 -3.61
CA GLU A 64 5.17 -15.22 -2.36
C GLU A 64 5.35 -13.92 -1.55
N THR A 65 5.71 -12.84 -2.25
CA THR A 65 5.80 -11.50 -1.66
C THR A 65 4.47 -11.07 -1.06
N PHE A 66 3.37 -11.28 -1.77
CA PHE A 66 2.04 -10.93 -1.28
C PHE A 66 1.61 -11.77 -0.07
N VAL A 67 1.90 -13.07 -0.07
CA VAL A 67 1.63 -13.96 1.08
C VAL A 67 2.41 -13.50 2.32
N THR A 68 3.68 -13.13 2.13
CA THR A 68 4.54 -12.60 3.20
C THR A 68 3.97 -11.30 3.76
N LEU A 69 3.67 -10.32 2.91
CA LEU A 69 3.09 -9.04 3.32
C LEU A 69 1.74 -9.21 4.04
N ARG A 70 0.88 -10.13 3.59
CA ARG A 70 -0.39 -10.41 4.25
C ARG A 70 -0.19 -10.99 5.65
N THR A 71 0.80 -11.86 5.80
CA THR A 71 1.15 -12.47 7.09
C THR A 71 1.70 -11.43 8.06
N ASP A 72 2.59 -10.55 7.59
CA ASP A 72 3.17 -9.48 8.40
C ASP A 72 2.11 -8.46 8.85
N ASN A 73 1.24 -8.03 7.93
CA ASN A 73 0.15 -7.10 8.27
C ASN A 73 -0.79 -7.68 9.33
N ARG A 74 -1.12 -8.98 9.23
CA ARG A 74 -1.92 -9.67 10.25
C ARG A 74 -1.21 -9.71 11.61
N ALA A 75 0.11 -9.92 11.63
CA ALA A 75 0.89 -9.90 12.86
C ALA A 75 0.90 -8.51 13.53
N ILE A 76 0.85 -7.44 12.74
CA ILE A 76 0.77 -6.05 13.24
C ILE A 76 -0.63 -5.73 13.76
N GLU A 77 -1.69 -6.09 13.03
CA GLU A 77 -3.09 -5.87 13.45
C GLU A 77 -3.43 -6.58 14.78
N SER A 78 -2.81 -7.74 15.03
CA SER A 78 -3.05 -8.51 16.25
C SER A 78 -2.46 -7.92 17.54
N LYS A 79 -1.65 -6.84 17.45
CA LYS A 79 -1.07 -6.19 18.63
C LYS A 79 -1.95 -5.03 19.07
N GLU A 80 -2.70 -5.21 20.16
CA GLU A 80 -3.38 -4.10 20.85
C GLU A 80 -2.33 -3.07 21.32
N VAL A 81 -2.33 -1.89 20.67
CA VAL A 81 -1.42 -0.80 21.03
C VAL A 81 -1.98 -0.08 22.26
N ASN A 82 -1.44 -0.39 23.44
CA ASN A 82 -1.68 0.38 24.66
C ASN A 82 -0.92 1.71 24.60
N ALA A 83 -1.49 2.69 23.90
CA ALA A 83 -0.95 4.05 23.84
C ALA A 83 -1.14 4.75 25.19
N ALA A 84 -0.16 4.62 26.09
CA ALA A 84 -0.15 5.36 27.35
C ALA A 84 0.13 6.86 27.08
N TYR A 85 -0.94 7.67 27.05
CA TYR A 85 -0.83 9.12 26.91
C TYR A 85 -0.16 9.71 28.16
N LYS A 86 1.13 10.05 28.07
CA LYS A 86 1.85 10.75 29.14
C LYS A 86 1.35 12.20 29.20
N LYS A 87 0.39 12.50 30.08
CA LYS A 87 0.07 13.90 30.44
C LYS A 87 1.32 14.54 31.05
N LYS A 88 1.85 15.60 30.42
CA LYS A 88 2.91 16.42 31.01
C LYS A 88 2.34 17.17 32.22
N PRO A 89 3.02 17.21 33.39
CA PRO A 89 2.56 18.02 34.50
C PRO A 89 2.64 19.51 34.11
N ALA A 90 1.56 20.24 34.37
CA ALA A 90 1.52 21.69 34.22
C ALA A 90 2.59 22.32 35.13
N LYS A 91 3.44 23.18 34.55
CA LYS A 91 4.39 23.96 35.33
C LYS A 91 3.58 24.92 36.21
N GLU A 92 3.76 24.84 37.53
CA GLU A 92 3.23 25.85 38.45
C GLU A 92 3.91 27.19 38.14
N ASP A 93 3.12 28.16 37.68
CA ASP A 93 3.53 29.56 37.57
C ASP A 93 3.79 30.11 38.99
N LYS A 94 5.07 30.22 39.35
CA LYS A 94 5.49 30.94 40.56
C LYS A 94 5.13 32.41 40.42
N LYS A 95 4.08 32.84 41.12
CA LYS A 95 3.65 34.25 41.21
C LYS A 95 4.80 35.12 41.74
N HIS A 96 5.25 36.07 40.92
CA HIS A 96 6.19 37.12 41.28
C HIS A 96 5.47 38.20 42.12
N PRO A 97 5.97 38.62 43.29
CA PRO A 97 5.31 39.65 44.08
C PRO A 97 5.66 41.04 43.51
N TYR A 98 4.67 41.71 42.92
CA TYR A 98 4.79 43.11 42.53
C TYR A 98 4.88 44.00 43.78
N SER A 99 5.96 44.77 43.87
CA SER A 99 6.13 45.89 44.81
C SER A 99 5.47 47.16 44.23
N PRO A 100 4.72 47.96 45.01
CA PRO A 100 4.05 49.15 44.50
C PRO A 100 4.93 50.41 44.69
N SER A 101 5.40 51.01 43.60
CA SER A 101 6.02 52.34 43.63
C SER A 101 5.17 53.39 42.91
N LYS A 102 4.96 54.49 43.62
CA LYS A 102 4.07 55.63 43.36
C LYS A 102 4.65 56.61 42.32
N CYS A 103 3.72 57.40 41.72
CA CYS A 103 3.91 58.70 41.05
C CYS A 103 4.56 58.64 39.64
N PHE A 104 4.15 59.40 38.62
CA PHE A 104 3.66 60.78 38.59
C PHE A 104 2.62 61.04 37.48
N ARG A 105 1.75 62.01 37.74
CA ARG A 105 0.79 62.62 36.81
C ARG A 105 1.52 63.44 35.74
N TYR A 106 0.96 63.50 34.53
CA TYR A 106 0.87 64.76 33.80
C TYR A 106 -0.51 64.91 33.16
N ARG A 107 -0.93 66.16 33.09
CA ARG A 107 -2.29 66.70 32.93
C ARG A 107 -2.33 67.42 31.57
N HIS A 108 -3.40 67.13 30.81
CA HIS A 108 -4.06 67.91 29.76
C HIS A 108 -3.30 68.35 28.50
#